data_AF-B8MQS9-F1
#
_entry.id   AF-B8MQS9-F1
#
_cell.length_a   1.000
_cell.length_b   1.000
_cell.length_c   1.000
_cell.angle_alpha   90.00
_cell.angle_beta   90.00
_cell.angle_gamma   90.00
#
_symmetry.space_group_name_H-M   'P 1'
#
loop_
_entity.id
_entity.type
_entity.pdbx_description
1 polymer ?
#
loop_
_entity_poly.entity_id
_entity_poly.type
_entity_poly.pdbx_seq_one_letter_code
_entity_poly.pdbx_strand_id
1 'polypeptide(L)'
;MVKSSEYSIAQRSQVITLVFLANMKPPDVANLLQMPKKSVYNIINRAKSAGYDPAVKPLVDDCHIVDKPRSGRPKVVTPEIECSILASLTKDRSGREKSAEVLAFEAEKTRLRPEPSALDSRGLEE
;
A
#
# COMPACT_ATOMS: atom_id res chain seq x y z
N MET A 1 -11.37 -14.20 -16.09
CA MET A 1 -12.29 -13.40 -15.24
C MET A 1 -11.79 -13.47 -13.81
N VAL A 2 -10.93 -12.52 -13.40
CA VAL A 2 -10.36 -12.52 -12.04
C VAL A 2 -11.43 -11.97 -11.10
N LYS A 3 -12.19 -12.86 -10.44
CA LYS A 3 -12.89 -12.46 -9.22
C LYS A 3 -11.82 -12.30 -8.14
N SER A 4 -11.21 -11.12 -8.05
CA SER A 4 -10.52 -10.70 -6.84
C SER A 4 -11.58 -10.55 -5.77
N SER A 5 -12.00 -11.67 -5.15
CA SER A 5 -12.85 -11.65 -3.96
C SER A 5 -11.98 -11.21 -2.78
N GLU A 6 -11.51 -9.97 -2.85
CA GLU A 6 -10.90 -9.33 -1.70
C GLU A 6 -12.05 -9.04 -0.72
N TYR A 7 -12.00 -9.69 0.44
CA TYR A 7 -12.93 -9.39 1.52
C TYR A 7 -12.71 -7.96 1.99
N SER A 8 -13.78 -7.25 2.31
CA SER A 8 -13.67 -5.88 2.84
C SER A 8 -12.95 -5.87 4.19
N ILE A 9 -12.43 -4.70 4.58
CA ILE A 9 -11.82 -4.51 5.91
C ILE A 9 -12.81 -4.91 7.02
N ALA A 10 -14.08 -4.53 6.87
CA ALA A 10 -15.14 -4.90 7.80
C ALA A 10 -15.31 -6.43 7.93
N GLN A 11 -15.34 -7.17 6.83
CA GLN A 11 -15.47 -8.64 6.86
C GLN A 11 -14.31 -9.31 7.58
N ARG A 12 -13.08 -8.84 7.32
CA ARG A 12 -11.87 -9.37 7.97
C ARG A 12 -11.81 -9.03 9.45
N SER A 13 -12.18 -7.80 9.82
CA SER A 13 -12.33 -7.37 11.21
C SER A 13 -13.34 -8.25 11.94
N GLN A 14 -14.49 -8.50 11.32
CA GLN A 14 -15.51 -9.36 11.90
C GLN A 14 -15.03 -10.80 12.12
N VAL A 15 -14.26 -11.37 11.18
CA VAL A 15 -13.63 -12.69 11.36
C VAL A 15 -12.70 -12.71 12.58
N ILE A 16 -11.81 -11.71 12.71
CA ILE A 16 -10.84 -11.63 13.81
C ILE A 16 -11.58 -11.47 15.15
N THR A 17 -12.55 -10.56 15.22
CA THR A 17 -13.37 -10.30 16.40
C THR A 17 -14.10 -11.58 16.86
N LEU A 18 -14.74 -12.31 15.95
CA LEU A 18 -15.47 -13.54 16.30
C LEU A 18 -14.53 -14.65 16.79
N VAL A 19 -13.35 -14.78 16.20
CA VAL A 19 -12.40 -15.84 16.58
C VAL A 19 -11.72 -15.52 17.91
N PHE A 20 -11.23 -14.30 18.10
CA PHE A 20 -10.39 -13.97 19.24
C PHE A 20 -11.14 -13.39 20.44
N LEU A 21 -12.22 -12.62 20.22
CA LEU A 21 -12.99 -12.03 21.31
C LEU A 21 -14.16 -12.92 21.71
N ALA A 22 -14.88 -13.48 20.73
CA ALA A 22 -15.98 -14.40 21.01
C ALA A 22 -15.55 -15.87 21.16
N ASN A 23 -14.24 -16.16 21.06
CA ASN A 23 -13.66 -17.51 21.18
C ASN A 23 -14.32 -18.56 20.27
N MET A 24 -14.84 -18.14 19.11
CA MET A 24 -15.47 -19.06 18.16
C MET A 24 -14.42 -19.84 17.39
N LYS A 25 -14.69 -21.12 17.12
CA LYS A 25 -13.79 -21.94 16.29
C LYS A 25 -13.82 -21.40 14.85
N PRO A 26 -12.67 -21.27 14.17
CA PRO A 26 -12.59 -20.86 12.76
C PRO A 26 -13.56 -21.59 11.79
N PRO A 27 -13.81 -22.91 11.89
CA PRO A 27 -14.81 -23.56 11.04
C PRO A 27 -16.24 -23.07 11.28
N ASP A 28 -16.59 -22.73 12.52
CA ASP A 28 -17.93 -22.25 12.87
C ASP A 28 -18.14 -20.82 12.33
N VAL A 29 -17.10 -19.98 12.44
CA VAL A 29 -17.08 -18.63 11.84
C VAL A 29 -17.18 -18.70 10.32
N ALA A 30 -16.51 -19.67 9.68
CA ALA A 30 -16.62 -19.89 8.24
C ALA A 30 -18.05 -20.25 7.82
N ASN A 31 -18.72 -21.12 8.58
CA ASN A 31 -20.12 -21.47 8.32
C ASN A 31 -21.05 -20.28 8.57
N LEU A 32 -20.84 -19.53 9.66
CA LEU A 32 -21.66 -18.37 10.05
C LEU A 32 -21.60 -17.25 9.00
N LEU A 33 -20.40 -16.90 8.54
CA LEU A 33 -20.18 -15.83 7.57
C LEU A 33 -20.27 -16.31 6.11
N GLN A 34 -20.58 -17.59 5.89
CA GLN A 34 -20.62 -18.23 4.57
C GLN A 34 -19.31 -18.00 3.76
N MET A 35 -18.18 -18.06 4.46
CA MET A 35 -16.85 -17.90 3.88
C MET A 35 -16.15 -19.26 3.74
N PRO A 36 -15.33 -19.47 2.69
CA PRO A 36 -14.47 -20.64 2.62
C PRO A 36 -13.54 -20.71 3.84
N LYS A 37 -13.43 -21.89 4.45
CA LYS A 37 -12.56 -22.11 5.63
C LYS A 37 -11.14 -21.60 5.40
N LYS A 38 -10.58 -21.87 4.21
CA LYS A 38 -9.24 -21.41 3.81
C LYS A 38 -9.09 -19.88 3.89
N SER A 39 -10.13 -19.13 3.50
CA SER A 39 -10.13 -17.67 3.59
C SER A 39 -10.08 -17.19 5.04
N VAL A 40 -10.89 -17.79 5.92
CA VAL A 40 -10.90 -17.48 7.36
C VAL A 40 -9.53 -17.71 7.97
N TYR A 41 -8.91 -18.88 7.72
CA TYR A 41 -7.55 -19.16 8.21
C TYR A 41 -6.52 -18.18 7.66
N ASN A 42 -6.60 -17.82 6.37
CA ASN A 42 -5.68 -16.84 5.78
C ASN A 42 -5.80 -15.47 6.45
N ILE A 43 -7.02 -15.01 6.76
CA ILE A 43 -7.25 -13.74 7.46
C ILE A 43 -6.64 -13.78 8.86
N ILE A 44 -6.89 -14.85 9.62
CA ILE A 44 -6.34 -15.04 10.98
C ILE A 44 -4.81 -15.02 10.93
N ASN A 45 -4.21 -15.78 10.01
CA ASN A 45 -2.75 -15.86 9.89
C ASN A 45 -2.14 -14.53 9.49
N ARG A 46 -2.77 -13.77 8.58
CA ARG A 46 -2.30 -12.43 8.19
C ARG A 46 -2.34 -11.46 9.37
N ALA A 47 -3.41 -11.46 10.16
CA ALA A 47 -3.53 -10.61 11.34
C ALA A 47 -2.44 -10.91 12.37
N LYS A 48 -2.19 -12.20 12.65
CA LYS A 48 -1.08 -12.63 13.53
C LYS A 48 0.29 -12.19 12.99
N SER A 49 0.54 -12.40 11.69
CA SER A 49 1.79 -11.97 11.04
C SER A 49 1.94 -10.44 10.97
N ALA A 50 0.84 -9.70 11.11
CA ALA A 50 0.83 -8.24 11.24
C ALA A 50 0.95 -7.77 12.69
N GLY A 51 1.15 -8.69 13.65
CA GLY A 51 1.38 -8.38 15.07
C GLY A 51 0.11 -8.19 15.90
N TYR A 52 -1.06 -8.64 15.43
CA TYR A 52 -2.28 -8.59 16.23
C TYR A 52 -2.19 -9.54 17.43
N ASP A 53 -2.33 -9.00 18.64
CA ASP A 53 -2.41 -9.73 19.89
C ASP A 53 -3.63 -9.27 20.72
N PRO A 54 -4.67 -10.11 20.86
CA PRO A 54 -5.87 -9.76 21.62
C PRO A 54 -5.60 -9.61 23.13
N ALA A 55 -4.50 -10.15 23.67
CA ALA A 55 -4.16 -10.01 25.09
C ALA A 55 -3.60 -8.63 25.42
N VAL A 56 -2.91 -7.99 24.47
CA VAL A 56 -2.35 -6.64 24.62
C VAL A 56 -3.38 -5.59 24.25
N LYS A 57 -4.03 -5.75 23.08
CA LYS A 57 -5.05 -4.83 22.59
C LYS A 57 -6.17 -5.62 21.90
N PRO A 58 -7.34 -5.73 22.54
CA PRO A 58 -8.49 -6.47 21.96
C PRO A 58 -9.09 -5.81 20.71
N LEU A 59 -8.92 -4.49 20.55
CA LEU A 59 -9.48 -3.74 19.42
C LEU A 59 -8.64 -3.98 18.16
N VAL A 60 -9.30 -4.39 17.07
CA VAL A 60 -8.62 -4.61 15.79
C VAL A 60 -8.49 -3.31 15.01
N ASP A 61 -7.25 -2.84 14.87
CA ASP A 61 -6.92 -1.69 14.02
C ASP A 61 -6.76 -2.08 12.54
N ASP A 62 -6.98 -1.13 11.64
CA ASP A 62 -6.85 -1.32 10.19
C ASP A 62 -5.45 -1.83 9.79
N CYS A 63 -4.40 -1.44 10.50
CA CYS A 63 -3.02 -1.84 10.21
C CYS A 63 -2.79 -3.36 10.26
N HIS A 64 -3.63 -4.10 10.98
CA HIS A 64 -3.54 -5.57 11.08
C HIS A 64 -4.31 -6.30 9.97
N ILE A 65 -5.22 -5.61 9.28
CA ILE A 65 -6.19 -6.20 8.35
C ILE A 65 -5.95 -5.78 6.90
N VAL A 66 -5.40 -4.58 6.70
CA VAL A 66 -5.13 -4.02 5.39
C VAL A 66 -4.10 -4.88 4.66
N ASP A 67 -4.35 -5.14 3.38
CA ASP A 67 -3.41 -5.90 2.57
C ASP A 67 -2.13 -5.10 2.38
N LYS A 68 -1.00 -5.75 2.63
CA LYS A 68 0.31 -5.19 2.30
C LYS A 68 0.40 -5.00 0.78
N PRO A 69 1.10 -3.95 0.31
CA PRO A 69 1.36 -3.78 -1.11
C PRO A 69 1.99 -5.06 -1.65
N ARG A 70 1.44 -5.58 -2.75
CA ARG A 70 1.92 -6.83 -3.34
C ARG A 70 3.37 -6.63 -3.76
N SER A 71 4.25 -7.55 -3.35
CA SER A 71 5.64 -7.58 -3.80
C SER A 71 5.66 -7.97 -5.28
N GLY A 72 5.53 -6.97 -6.15
CA GLY A 72 5.76 -7.12 -7.59
C GLY A 72 7.25 -7.02 -7.92
N ARG A 73 7.56 -7.06 -9.22
CA ARG A 73 8.89 -6.66 -9.70
C ARG A 73 9.17 -5.24 -9.17
N PRO A 74 10.33 -5.00 -8.54
CA PRO A 74 10.70 -3.66 -8.09
C PRO A 74 10.51 -2.66 -9.22
N LYS A 75 9.69 -1.63 -8.98
CA LYS A 75 9.50 -0.58 -9.99
C LYS A 75 10.79 0.23 -10.06
N VAL A 76 11.32 0.39 -11.28
CA VAL A 76 12.44 1.30 -11.55
C VAL A 76 12.00 2.75 -11.38
N VAL A 77 10.70 3.02 -11.54
CA VAL A 77 10.09 4.34 -11.38
C VAL A 77 9.75 4.57 -9.91
N THR A 78 10.41 5.56 -9.30
CA THR A 78 10.11 6.06 -7.94
C THR A 78 8.98 7.11 -8.00
N PRO A 79 8.27 7.40 -6.89
CA PRO A 79 7.23 8.43 -6.87
C PRO A 79 7.74 9.80 -7.30
N GLU A 80 9.01 10.12 -7.02
CA GLU A 80 9.67 11.35 -7.48
C GLU A 80 9.77 11.42 -9.01
N ILE A 81 10.12 10.30 -9.65
CA ILE A 81 10.18 10.20 -11.11
C ILE A 81 8.76 10.29 -11.70
N GLU A 82 7.76 9.66 -11.08
CA GLU A 82 6.36 9.79 -11.51
C GLU A 82 5.90 11.26 -11.49
N CYS A 83 6.18 11.98 -10.40
CA CYS A 83 5.89 13.42 -10.28
C CYS A 83 6.62 14.25 -11.35
N SER A 84 7.89 13.97 -11.63
CA SER A 84 8.66 14.67 -12.67
C SER A 84 8.10 14.46 -14.07
N ILE A 85 7.66 13.22 -14.39
CA ILE A 85 7.03 12.91 -15.67
C ILE A 85 5.69 13.63 -15.80
N LEU A 86 4.87 13.61 -14.74
CA LEU A 86 3.57 14.30 -14.72
C LEU A 86 3.73 15.82 -14.83
N ALA A 87 4.74 16.41 -14.17
CA ALA A 87 5.06 17.83 -14.28
C ALA A 87 5.49 18.21 -15.71
N SER A 88 6.29 17.36 -16.36
CA SER A 88 6.72 17.57 -17.75
C SER A 88 5.54 17.49 -18.72
N LEU A 89 4.66 16.49 -18.55
CA LEU A 89 3.44 16.35 -19.34
C LEU A 89 2.46 17.53 -19.16
N THR A 90 2.28 18.00 -17.93
CA THR A 90 1.34 19.10 -17.64
C THR A 90 1.87 20.46 -18.11
N LYS A 91 3.19 20.69 -18.04
CA LYS A 91 3.84 21.89 -18.57
C LYS A 91 3.72 21.97 -20.09
N ASP A 92 3.88 20.84 -20.78
CA ASP A 92 3.83 20.79 -22.25
C ASP A 92 2.42 20.58 -22.82
N ARG A 93 1.37 20.54 -21.98
CA ARG A 93 -0.04 20.43 -22.38
C ARG A 93 -0.46 21.46 -23.45
N SER A 94 0.18 22.63 -23.47
CA SER A 94 -0.14 23.73 -24.40
C SER A 94 0.69 23.68 -25.69
N GLY A 95 1.62 22.72 -25.82
CA GLY A 95 2.50 22.52 -26.97
C GLY A 95 2.39 21.11 -27.56
N ARG A 96 3.28 20.80 -28.52
CA ARG A 96 3.36 19.48 -29.17
C ARG A 96 3.60 18.38 -28.13
N GLU A 97 2.80 17.32 -28.18
CA GLU A 97 2.92 16.17 -27.28
C GLU A 97 4.34 15.57 -27.36
N LYS A 98 4.98 15.39 -26.19
CA LYS A 98 6.28 14.73 -26.08
C LYS A 98 6.11 13.22 -26.25
N SER A 99 7.02 12.59 -26.99
CA SER A 99 7.07 11.14 -27.10
C SER A 99 7.56 10.50 -25.79
N ALA A 100 7.23 9.22 -25.59
CA ALA A 100 7.68 8.46 -24.41
C ALA A 100 9.22 8.43 -24.28
N GLU A 101 9.95 8.43 -25.40
CA GLU A 101 11.41 8.48 -25.43
C GLU A 101 11.96 9.78 -24.84
N VAL A 102 11.37 10.92 -25.20
CA VAL A 102 11.78 12.24 -24.68
C VAL A 102 11.50 12.32 -23.17
N LEU A 103 10.33 11.83 -22.73
CA LEU A 103 9.96 11.80 -21.32
C LEU A 103 10.89 10.91 -20.49
N ALA A 104 11.30 9.76 -21.05
CA ALA A 104 12.26 8.86 -20.39
C ALA A 104 13.64 9.51 -20.25
N PHE A 105 14.14 10.18 -21.30
CA PHE A 105 15.41 10.89 -21.27
C PHE A 105 15.41 12.05 -20.27
N GLU A 106 14.34 12.84 -20.22
CA GLU A 106 14.18 13.92 -19.25
C GLU A 106 14.11 13.39 -17.81
N ALA A 107 13.35 12.32 -17.58
CA ALA A 107 13.27 11.67 -16.27
C ALA A 107 14.62 11.09 -15.81
N GLU A 108 15.41 10.53 -16.73
CA GLU A 108 16.77 10.04 -16.43
C GLU A 108 17.74 11.18 -16.11
N LYS A 109 17.64 12.31 -16.80
CA LYS A 109 18.45 13.51 -16.51
C LYS A 109 18.15 14.06 -15.11
N THR A 110 16.88 14.10 -14.72
CA THR A 110 16.45 14.51 -13.36
C THR A 110 16.98 13.54 -12.30
N ARG A 111 17.07 12.23 -12.60
CA ARG A 111 17.66 11.22 -11.71
C ARG A 111 19.16 11.42 -11.47
N LEU A 112 19.90 11.98 -12.44
CA LEU A 112 21.37 12.18 -12.37
C LEU A 112 21.80 13.51 -11.77
N ARG A 113 20.90 14.49 -11.62
CA ARG A 113 21.14 15.74 -10.90
C ARG A 113 20.06 15.93 -9.84
N PRO A 114 20.23 15.39 -8.62
CA PRO A 114 19.38 15.81 -7.52
C PRO A 114 19.58 17.32 -7.31
N GLU A 115 18.47 18.06 -7.28
CA GLU A 115 18.47 19.48 -6.90
C GLU A 115 19.23 19.64 -5.57
N PRO A 116 20.13 20.63 -5.43
CA PRO A 116 20.77 20.89 -4.15
C PRO A 116 19.67 21.16 -3.11
N SER A 117 19.65 20.35 -2.07
CA SER A 117 18.73 20.50 -0.93
C SER A 117 18.76 21.94 -0.45
N ALA A 118 17.62 22.62 -0.50
CA ALA A 118 17.43 23.99 -0.04
C ALA A 118 17.50 24.10 1.50
N LEU A 119 18.64 23.75 2.08
CA LEU A 119 19.02 23.98 3.47
C LEU A 119 20.51 24.31 3.51
N ASP A 120 20.87 25.47 2.99
CA ASP A 120 22.05 26.19 3.46
C ASP A 120 21.76 27.69 3.50
N SER A 121 20.94 28.07 4.49
CA SER A 121 20.74 29.46 4.89
C SER A 121 21.07 29.58 6.38
N ARG A 122 22.32 29.27 6.74
CA ARG A 122 22.93 29.71 8.00
C ARG A 122 24.41 29.98 7.80
N GLY A 123 24.77 31.26 7.88
CA GLY A 123 26.14 31.68 8.14
C GLY A 123 26.63 32.68 7.11
N LEU A 124 26.26 33.95 7.28
CA LEU A 124 27.08 35.14 7.00
C LEU A 124 26.40 36.33 7.70
N GLU A 125 26.59 36.40 9.02
CA GLU A 125 26.61 37.67 9.74
C GLU A 125 28.02 37.80 10.33
N GLU A 126 28.84 38.64 9.70
CA GLU A 126 29.93 39.40 10.31
C GLU A 126 29.96 40.80 9.68
#